data_AF-A0AAV6B918-F1
#
_entry.id   AF-A0AAV6B918-F1
#
_cell.length_a   1.000
_cell.length_b   1.000
_cell.length_c   1.000
_cell.angle_alpha   90.00
_cell.angle_beta   90.00
_cell.angle_gamma   90.00
#
_symmetry.space_group_name_H-M   'P 1'
#
loop_
_entity.id
_entity.type
_entity.pdbx_description
1 polymer ?
#
loop_
_entity_poly.entity_id
_entity_poly.type
_entity_poly.pdbx_seq_one_letter_code
_entity_poly.pdbx_strand_id
1 'polypeptide(L)'
;MLLLVDIGNTHTHVALAEDHTVRRARNFRTSEWASGDMPRRILGHVDNRDVTDVAVCSVVPAATLRAVAFVKRTWKRQPFQLNSRTVRGIGIDYPRATTIGADRLANAVAARRMFGAPVAVVDFGTAVTFDVVNQAGNYVGGIIAPGLEVMTSYLHEKTALLPRIRIREVRTAIGKSTEQAMLVGAVHGYRGLIRELIGKLKAELNCRRLPVIATGGYAELIASELPEITAVDALLTLKGILRAWELHQTRPGLRVRTGQL
;
A
#
# COMPACT_ATOMS: atom_id res chain seq x y z
N MET A 1 1.46 15.77 16.32
CA MET A 1 1.77 14.54 15.56
C MET A 1 0.65 14.25 14.57
N LEU A 2 0.97 13.62 13.43
CA LEU A 2 -0.01 13.17 12.45
C LEU A 2 -0.34 11.69 12.67
N LEU A 3 -1.62 11.34 12.75
CA LEU A 3 -2.06 9.95 12.70
C LEU A 3 -2.28 9.54 11.24
N LEU A 4 -1.62 8.48 10.81
CA LEU A 4 -1.78 7.86 9.51
C LEU A 4 -2.64 6.60 9.65
N VAL A 5 -3.67 6.48 8.81
CA VAL A 5 -4.55 5.31 8.78
C VAL A 5 -4.70 4.86 7.33
N ASP A 6 -4.20 3.67 7.04
CA ASP A 6 -4.38 2.99 5.76
C ASP A 6 -5.32 1.80 5.94
N ILE A 7 -6.48 1.84 5.27
CA ILE A 7 -7.55 0.86 5.44
C ILE A 7 -7.63 -0.01 4.19
N GLY A 8 -6.92 -1.13 4.23
CA GLY A 8 -7.01 -2.21 3.25
C GLY A 8 -8.16 -3.18 3.54
N ASN A 9 -8.37 -4.15 2.65
CA ASN A 9 -9.44 -5.15 2.80
C ASN A 9 -9.25 -6.05 4.03
N THR A 10 -8.03 -6.57 4.21
CA THR A 10 -7.73 -7.50 5.31
C THR A 10 -7.25 -6.77 6.57
N HIS A 11 -6.38 -5.78 6.40
CA HIS A 11 -5.73 -5.08 7.50
C HIS A 11 -5.88 -3.56 7.39
N THR A 12 -5.98 -2.92 8.55
CA THR A 12 -5.81 -1.47 8.70
C THR A 12 -4.44 -1.22 9.31
N HIS A 13 -3.57 -0.53 8.57
CA HIS A 13 -2.24 -0.13 9.03
C HIS A 13 -2.33 1.26 9.65
N VAL A 14 -1.88 1.38 10.89
CA VAL A 14 -1.94 2.63 11.66
C VAL A 14 -0.55 3.00 12.10
N ALA A 15 -0.17 4.27 11.93
CA ALA A 15 1.11 4.79 12.38
C ALA A 15 1.00 6.23 12.85
N LEU A 16 1.95 6.66 13.68
CA LEU A 16 2.16 8.06 13.98
C LEU A 16 3.26 8.62 13.09
N ALA A 17 3.16 9.88 12.71
CA ALA A 17 4.22 10.58 12.02
C ALA A 17 4.62 11.85 12.75
N GLU A 18 5.93 12.05 12.82
CA GLU A 18 6.61 13.17 13.46
C GLU A 18 7.90 13.44 12.69
N ASP A 19 8.26 14.71 12.52
CA ASP A 19 9.44 15.16 11.78
C ASP A 19 9.60 14.47 10.41
N HIS A 20 8.52 14.51 9.61
CA HIS A 20 8.49 13.91 8.26
C HIS A 20 8.77 12.39 8.22
N THR A 21 8.66 11.70 9.36
CA THR A 21 9.04 10.30 9.50
C THR A 21 7.88 9.49 10.07
N VAL A 22 7.59 8.33 9.46
CA VAL A 22 6.62 7.36 9.95
C VAL A 22 7.22 6.58 11.12
N ARG A 23 6.50 6.52 12.25
CA ARG A 23 6.89 5.86 13.49
C ARG A 23 5.73 5.06 14.07
N ARG A 24 6.05 4.10 14.95
CA ARG A 24 5.07 3.29 15.70
C ARG A 24 3.98 2.71 14.79
N ALA A 25 4.36 2.07 13.69
CA ALA A 25 3.41 1.41 12.79
C ALA A 25 2.88 0.12 13.42
N ARG A 26 1.59 -0.17 13.24
CA ARG A 26 0.93 -1.39 13.70
C ARG A 26 -0.25 -1.75 12.80
N ASN A 27 -0.47 -3.06 12.66
CA ASN A 27 -1.57 -3.60 11.89
C ASN A 27 -2.69 -4.10 12.79
N PHE A 28 -3.93 -3.81 12.39
CA PHE A 28 -5.15 -4.33 12.99
C PHE A 28 -6.00 -4.99 11.90
N ARG A 29 -6.95 -5.86 12.25
CA ARG A 29 -7.85 -6.44 11.23
C ARG A 29 -8.87 -5.39 10.81
N THR A 30 -9.09 -5.21 9.51
CA THR A 30 -10.09 -4.23 9.03
C THR A 30 -11.50 -4.56 9.52
N SER A 31 -11.80 -5.83 9.76
CA SER A 31 -13.06 -6.28 10.38
C SER A 31 -13.30 -5.65 11.76
N GLU A 32 -12.27 -5.18 12.46
CA GLU A 32 -12.42 -4.52 13.76
C GLU A 32 -13.17 -3.18 13.64
N TRP A 33 -13.15 -2.54 12.46
CA TRP A 33 -14.05 -1.41 12.18
C TRP A 33 -15.51 -1.83 12.27
N ALA A 34 -15.86 -3.00 11.72
CA ALA A 34 -17.22 -3.54 11.71
C ALA A 34 -17.71 -3.94 13.12
N SER A 35 -16.82 -4.52 13.93
CA SER A 35 -17.12 -4.86 15.34
C SER A 35 -17.24 -3.64 16.26
N GLY A 36 -16.65 -2.50 15.89
CA GLY A 36 -16.58 -1.31 16.74
C GLY A 36 -15.36 -1.25 17.65
N ASP A 37 -14.49 -2.26 17.64
CA ASP A 37 -13.28 -2.33 18.47
C ASP A 37 -12.14 -1.41 17.97
N MET A 38 -12.12 -1.06 16.69
CA MET A 38 -11.00 -0.31 16.09
C MET A 38 -10.69 1.03 16.77
N PRO A 39 -11.66 1.90 17.12
CA PRO A 39 -11.41 3.10 17.91
C PRO A 39 -10.60 2.85 19.19
N ARG A 40 -10.96 1.82 19.97
CA ARG A 40 -10.27 1.46 21.21
C ARG A 40 -8.84 0.99 20.92
N ARG A 41 -8.65 0.21 19.85
CA ARG A 41 -7.34 -0.29 19.42
C ARG A 41 -6.40 0.84 19.02
N ILE A 42 -6.90 1.80 18.25
CA ILE A 42 -6.13 2.98 17.85
C ILE A 42 -5.76 3.81 19.08
N LEU A 43 -6.74 4.12 19.95
CA LEU A 43 -6.50 4.91 21.17
C LEU A 43 -5.57 4.22 22.17
N GLY A 44 -5.52 2.89 22.20
CA GLY A 44 -4.55 2.13 22.99
C GLY A 44 -3.15 2.07 22.37
N HIS A 45 -3.01 2.45 21.10
CA HIS A 45 -1.75 2.44 20.35
C HIS A 45 -1.11 3.83 20.24
N VAL A 46 -1.91 4.89 20.33
CA VAL A 46 -1.45 6.28 20.23
C VAL A 46 -1.70 7.02 21.52
N ASP A 47 -0.79 7.91 21.93
CA ASP A 47 -1.15 8.91 22.94
C ASP A 47 -2.07 9.93 22.28
N ASN A 48 -3.34 9.89 22.70
CA ASN A 48 -4.40 10.69 22.11
C ASN A 48 -4.14 12.20 22.19
N ARG A 49 -3.34 12.65 23.18
CA ARG A 49 -3.10 14.08 23.44
C ARG A 49 -2.20 14.75 22.41
N ASP A 50 -1.39 13.99 21.69
CA ASP A 50 -0.38 14.54 20.78
C ASP A 50 -0.82 14.54 19.31
N VAL A 51 -1.98 13.96 18.99
CA VAL A 51 -2.49 13.88 17.62
C VAL A 51 -3.17 15.20 17.24
N THR A 52 -2.56 15.92 16.29
CA THR A 52 -3.05 17.22 15.79
C THR A 52 -3.89 17.06 14.53
N ASP A 53 -3.54 16.08 13.70
CA ASP A 53 -4.14 15.83 12.40
C ASP A 53 -4.26 14.33 12.15
N VAL A 54 -5.18 13.97 11.24
CA VAL A 54 -5.35 12.58 10.80
C VAL A 54 -5.42 12.53 9.28
N ALA A 55 -4.64 11.65 8.68
CA ALA A 55 -4.67 11.32 7.27
C ALA A 55 -5.16 9.89 7.07
N VAL A 56 -6.17 9.72 6.21
CA VAL A 56 -6.82 8.45 5.92
C VAL A 56 -6.64 8.10 4.45
N CYS A 57 -6.16 6.90 4.20
CA CYS A 57 -6.17 6.20 2.92
C CYS A 57 -7.08 4.97 3.08
N SER A 58 -7.94 4.69 2.10
CA SER A 58 -8.87 3.58 2.23
C SER A 58 -9.37 3.09 0.88
N VAL A 59 -9.49 1.76 0.78
CA VAL A 59 -10.19 1.06 -0.31
C VAL A 59 -11.47 0.37 0.17
N VAL A 60 -11.87 0.59 1.43
CA VAL A 60 -13.04 -0.06 2.05
C VAL A 60 -14.08 0.99 2.47
N PRO A 61 -15.13 1.24 1.66
CA PRO A 61 -16.07 2.34 1.91
C PRO A 61 -16.75 2.28 3.29
N ALA A 62 -17.22 1.10 3.71
CA ALA A 62 -17.89 0.92 4.99
C ALA A 62 -16.99 1.25 6.19
N ALA A 63 -15.72 0.86 6.14
CA ALA A 63 -14.74 1.19 7.18
C ALA A 63 -14.36 2.68 7.14
N THR A 64 -14.31 3.29 5.95
CA THR A 64 -14.01 4.72 5.76
C THR A 64 -15.01 5.61 6.51
N LEU A 65 -16.31 5.32 6.38
CA LEU A 65 -17.36 6.08 7.10
C LEU A 65 -17.14 6.03 8.62
N ARG A 66 -16.78 4.86 9.14
CA ARG A 66 -16.52 4.67 10.57
C ARG A 66 -15.25 5.37 11.02
N ALA A 67 -14.19 5.33 10.20
CA ALA A 67 -12.94 6.03 10.46
C ALA A 67 -13.15 7.55 10.51
N VAL A 68 -13.87 8.12 9.54
CA VAL A 68 -14.18 9.56 9.51
C VAL A 68 -15.02 9.96 10.73
N ALA A 69 -16.04 9.18 11.09
CA ALA A 69 -16.87 9.44 12.27
C ALA A 69 -16.06 9.34 13.57
N PHE A 70 -15.18 8.35 13.68
CA PHE A 70 -14.25 8.21 14.81
C PHE A 70 -13.35 9.44 14.94
N VAL A 71 -12.70 9.86 13.85
CA VAL A 71 -11.80 11.01 13.86
C VAL A 71 -12.52 12.28 14.31
N LYS A 72 -13.71 12.55 13.76
CA LYS A 72 -14.54 13.69 14.14
C LYS A 72 -14.95 13.65 15.60
N ARG A 73 -15.31 12.48 16.13
CA ARG A 73 -15.76 12.34 17.52
C ARG A 73 -14.61 12.60 18.50
N THR A 74 -13.46 11.99 18.22
CA THR A 74 -12.29 11.97 19.11
C THR A 74 -11.51 13.27 19.08
N TRP A 75 -11.18 13.78 17.89
CA TRP A 75 -10.30 14.96 17.74
C TRP A 75 -11.02 16.21 17.29
N LYS A 76 -12.33 16.16 16.99
CA LYS A 76 -13.12 17.30 16.47
C LYS A 76 -12.52 17.89 15.18
N ARG A 77 -11.88 17.05 14.36
CA ARG A 77 -11.26 17.42 13.08
C ARG A 77 -11.88 16.65 11.91
N GLN A 78 -11.71 17.20 10.71
CA GLN A 78 -11.94 16.50 9.46
C GLN A 78 -10.63 15.81 9.04
N PRO A 79 -10.60 14.49 8.82
CA PRO A 79 -9.38 13.86 8.33
C PRO A 79 -9.10 14.27 6.89
N PHE A 80 -7.81 14.45 6.58
CA PHE A 80 -7.38 14.46 5.18
C PHE A 80 -7.62 13.08 4.60
N GLN A 81 -8.41 12.99 3.54
CA GLN A 81 -8.65 11.73 2.83
C GLN A 81 -7.87 11.73 1.54
N LEU A 82 -6.95 10.77 1.39
CA LEU A 82 -6.21 10.59 0.15
C LEU A 82 -7.12 9.95 -0.91
N ASN A 83 -7.20 10.59 -2.07
CA ASN A 83 -7.90 10.12 -3.26
C ASN A 83 -7.38 10.89 -4.49
N SER A 84 -7.89 10.59 -5.68
CA SER A 84 -7.45 11.23 -6.93
C SER A 84 -7.66 12.74 -7.00
N ARG A 85 -8.54 13.33 -6.17
CA ARG A 85 -8.75 14.79 -6.11
C ARG A 85 -7.79 15.47 -5.14
N THR A 86 -7.42 14.77 -4.07
CA THR A 86 -6.59 15.33 -2.99
C THR A 86 -5.12 14.98 -3.11
N VAL A 87 -4.77 13.92 -3.85
CA VAL A 87 -3.38 13.49 -4.05
C VAL A 87 -2.54 14.59 -4.69
N ARG A 88 -1.32 14.74 -4.17
CA ARG A 88 -0.31 15.67 -4.67
C ARG A 88 1.03 14.96 -4.73
N GLY A 89 1.94 15.49 -5.53
CA GLY A 89 3.27 14.90 -5.72
C GLY A 89 3.34 13.88 -6.85
N ILE A 90 2.25 13.63 -7.57
CA ILE A 90 2.17 12.88 -8.84
C ILE A 90 1.09 13.52 -9.72
N GLY A 91 1.24 13.41 -11.05
CA GLY A 91 0.11 13.62 -11.97
C GLY A 91 -0.73 12.33 -12.11
N ILE A 92 -1.89 12.42 -12.74
CA ILE A 92 -2.72 11.25 -13.05
C ILE A 92 -3.03 11.29 -14.55
N ASP A 93 -2.60 10.25 -15.24
CA ASP A 93 -2.92 9.97 -16.63
C ASP A 93 -3.61 8.60 -16.68
N TYR A 94 -4.85 8.58 -16.22
CA TYR A 94 -5.65 7.38 -16.09
C TYR A 94 -7.11 7.72 -16.41
N PRO A 95 -7.77 7.04 -17.38
CA PRO A 95 -9.05 7.49 -17.93
C PRO A 95 -10.14 7.76 -16.89
N ARG A 96 -10.17 6.97 -15.80
CA ARG A 96 -11.10 7.14 -14.69
C ARG A 96 -10.35 7.25 -13.37
N ALA A 97 -9.80 8.43 -13.10
CA ALA A 97 -8.99 8.67 -11.90
C ALA A 97 -9.69 8.31 -10.58
N THR A 98 -11.03 8.38 -10.50
CA THR A 98 -11.80 8.02 -9.29
C THR A 98 -11.87 6.52 -9.01
N THR A 99 -11.50 5.66 -9.96
CA THR A 99 -11.48 4.20 -9.75
C THR A 99 -10.14 3.68 -9.26
N ILE A 100 -9.14 4.56 -9.11
CA ILE A 100 -7.82 4.18 -8.59
C ILE A 100 -7.93 4.00 -7.06
N GLY A 101 -7.39 2.90 -6.53
CA GLY A 101 -7.25 2.70 -5.10
C GLY A 101 -6.41 3.80 -4.46
N ALA A 102 -6.81 4.29 -3.29
CA ALA A 102 -6.08 5.36 -2.61
C ALA A 102 -4.68 4.92 -2.16
N ASP A 103 -4.52 3.64 -1.83
CA ASP A 103 -3.27 2.95 -1.49
C ASP A 103 -2.29 2.98 -2.67
N ARG A 104 -2.78 2.68 -3.88
CA ARG A 104 -2.03 2.74 -5.12
C ARG A 104 -1.49 4.15 -5.41
N LEU A 105 -2.30 5.17 -5.13
CA LEU A 105 -1.86 6.58 -5.24
C LEU A 105 -0.80 6.92 -4.18
N ALA A 106 -0.95 6.43 -2.94
CA ALA A 106 0.04 6.63 -1.89
C ALA A 106 1.38 5.99 -2.27
N ASN A 107 1.36 4.73 -2.71
CA ASN A 107 2.51 3.98 -3.17
C ASN A 107 3.26 4.73 -4.28
N ALA A 108 2.54 5.23 -5.28
CA ALA A 108 3.12 6.01 -6.38
C ALA A 108 3.75 7.34 -5.91
N VAL A 109 3.12 8.05 -4.98
CA VAL A 109 3.69 9.28 -4.39
C VAL A 109 5.00 8.98 -3.65
N ALA A 110 5.03 7.93 -2.83
CA ALA A 110 6.23 7.54 -2.09
C ALA A 110 7.36 7.12 -3.02
N ALA A 111 7.07 6.24 -3.98
CA ALA A 111 8.04 5.73 -4.94
C ALA A 111 8.66 6.85 -5.77
N ARG A 112 7.84 7.77 -6.30
CA ARG A 112 8.34 8.92 -7.06
C ARG A 112 9.21 9.83 -6.19
N ARG A 113 8.85 10.03 -4.92
CA ARG A 113 9.65 10.83 -3.99
C ARG A 113 11.03 10.21 -3.72
N MET A 114 11.11 8.88 -3.65
CA MET A 114 12.34 8.16 -3.34
C MET A 114 13.27 7.99 -4.55
N PHE A 115 12.72 7.70 -5.73
CA PHE A 115 13.51 7.27 -6.90
C PHE A 115 13.33 8.14 -8.15
N GLY A 116 12.46 9.15 -8.10
CA GLY A 116 12.11 9.95 -9.27
C GLY A 116 11.15 9.21 -10.22
N ALA A 117 11.19 9.57 -11.49
CA ALA A 117 10.32 9.04 -12.54
C ALA A 117 11.15 8.69 -13.79
N PRO A 118 10.84 7.61 -14.53
CA PRO A 118 9.77 6.65 -14.28
C PRO A 118 10.09 5.74 -13.08
N VAL A 119 9.06 5.19 -12.45
CA VAL A 119 9.18 4.28 -11.29
C VAL A 119 7.97 3.35 -11.23
N ALA A 120 8.16 2.15 -10.69
CA ALA A 120 7.06 1.23 -10.41
C ALA A 120 7.07 0.76 -8.95
N VAL A 121 5.89 0.42 -8.43
CA VAL A 121 5.72 -0.28 -7.15
C VAL A 121 5.12 -1.65 -7.41
N VAL A 122 5.55 -2.67 -6.69
CA VAL A 122 4.90 -3.97 -6.58
C VAL A 122 4.43 -4.15 -5.14
N ASP A 123 3.12 -4.09 -4.92
CA ASP A 123 2.51 -4.27 -3.60
C ASP A 123 2.02 -5.70 -3.44
N PHE A 124 2.61 -6.44 -2.50
CA PHE A 124 2.27 -7.82 -2.14
C PHE A 124 1.18 -7.88 -1.05
N GLY A 125 0.01 -7.31 -1.36
CA GLY A 125 -1.18 -7.34 -0.54
C GLY A 125 -2.07 -8.57 -0.80
N THR A 126 -3.38 -8.44 -0.52
CA THR A 126 -4.40 -9.47 -0.84
C THR A 126 -4.42 -9.77 -2.34
N ALA A 127 -4.34 -8.72 -3.16
CA ALA A 127 -3.94 -8.80 -4.56
C ALA A 127 -2.50 -8.29 -4.66
N VAL A 128 -1.79 -8.72 -5.70
CA VAL A 128 -0.53 -8.11 -6.07
C VAL A 128 -0.78 -7.03 -7.10
N THR A 129 -0.37 -5.81 -6.82
CA THR A 129 -0.57 -4.69 -7.73
C THR A 129 0.74 -4.10 -8.19
N PHE A 130 0.77 -3.67 -9.44
CA PHE A 130 1.82 -2.82 -9.98
C PHE A 130 1.26 -1.40 -10.10
N ASP A 131 1.98 -0.42 -9.57
CA ASP A 131 1.64 0.99 -9.70
C ASP A 131 2.73 1.68 -10.49
N VAL A 132 2.37 2.24 -11.65
CA VAL A 132 3.34 2.70 -12.65
C VAL A 132 3.27 4.20 -12.78
N VAL A 133 4.42 4.85 -12.61
CA VAL A 133 4.62 6.27 -12.85
C VAL A 133 5.52 6.43 -14.06
N ASN A 134 5.05 7.11 -15.10
CA ASN A 134 5.81 7.34 -16.33
C ASN A 134 6.87 8.44 -16.16
N GLN A 135 7.66 8.69 -17.21
CA GLN A 135 8.74 9.70 -17.22
C GLN A 135 8.27 11.12 -16.91
N ALA A 136 7.02 11.47 -17.25
CA ALA A 136 6.43 12.77 -16.95
C ALA A 136 6.04 12.92 -15.46
N GLY A 137 6.15 11.85 -14.67
CA GLY A 137 5.72 11.83 -13.27
C GLY A 137 4.22 11.64 -13.08
N ASN A 138 3.53 11.12 -14.10
CA ASN A 138 2.11 10.78 -14.05
C ASN A 138 1.95 9.32 -13.65
N TYR A 139 1.02 9.05 -12.74
CA TYR A 139 0.47 7.71 -12.56
C TYR A 139 -0.29 7.32 -13.81
N VAL A 140 0.16 6.27 -14.50
CA VAL A 140 -0.39 5.81 -15.78
C VAL A 140 -1.20 4.51 -15.67
N GLY A 141 -1.35 3.99 -14.45
CA GLY A 141 -2.03 2.72 -14.20
C GLY A 141 -1.08 1.65 -13.71
N GLY A 142 -1.31 0.41 -14.16
CA GLY A 142 -0.46 -0.72 -13.85
C GLY A 142 -1.22 -2.04 -13.92
N ILE A 143 -0.84 -2.99 -13.07
CA ILE A 143 -1.22 -4.41 -13.23
C ILE A 143 -1.86 -4.90 -11.93
N ILE A 144 -2.81 -5.82 -12.01
CA ILE A 144 -3.39 -6.50 -10.85
C ILE A 144 -3.31 -8.00 -11.10
N ALA A 145 -2.69 -8.73 -10.18
CA ALA A 145 -2.56 -10.18 -10.19
C ALA A 145 -3.06 -10.78 -8.86
N PRO A 146 -3.45 -12.06 -8.83
CA PRO A 146 -3.81 -12.74 -7.59
C PRO A 146 -2.63 -12.75 -6.61
N GLY A 147 -2.86 -12.36 -5.35
CA GLY A 147 -1.82 -12.41 -4.31
C GLY A 147 -1.46 -13.83 -3.91
N LEU A 148 -0.29 -14.03 -3.31
CA LEU A 148 0.23 -15.38 -3.02
C LEU A 148 -0.70 -16.18 -2.11
N GLU A 149 -1.16 -15.58 -0.99
CA GLU A 149 -2.07 -16.25 -0.05
C GLU A 149 -3.37 -16.68 -0.72
N VAL A 150 -3.91 -15.83 -1.61
CA VAL A 150 -5.15 -16.11 -2.35
C VAL A 150 -4.96 -17.31 -3.27
N MET A 151 -3.85 -17.36 -4.02
CA MET A 151 -3.58 -18.48 -4.92
C MET A 151 -3.42 -19.80 -4.16
N THR A 152 -2.61 -19.83 -3.10
CA THR A 152 -2.35 -21.07 -2.35
C THR A 152 -3.58 -21.54 -1.59
N SER A 153 -4.38 -20.60 -1.04
CA SER A 153 -5.66 -20.94 -0.41
C SER A 153 -6.65 -21.47 -1.43
N TYR A 154 -6.74 -20.87 -2.62
CA TYR A 154 -7.64 -21.32 -3.66
C TYR A 154 -7.29 -22.72 -4.19
N LEU A 155 -6.01 -23.04 -4.34
CA LEU A 155 -5.56 -24.39 -4.70
C LEU A 155 -6.03 -25.44 -3.68
N HIS A 156 -5.89 -25.15 -2.39
CA HIS A 156 -6.40 -26.00 -1.32
C HIS A 156 -7.93 -26.14 -1.37
N GLU A 157 -8.66 -25.02 -1.52
CA GLU A 157 -10.12 -25.02 -1.54
C GLU A 157 -10.73 -25.73 -2.75
N LYS A 158 -10.02 -25.75 -3.89
CA LYS A 158 -10.55 -26.27 -5.17
C LYS A 158 -9.99 -27.63 -5.56
N THR A 159 -9.24 -28.29 -4.70
CA THR A 159 -8.70 -29.62 -5.00
C THR A 159 -8.77 -30.51 -3.75
N ALA A 160 -9.02 -31.80 -3.94
CA ALA A 160 -9.22 -32.72 -2.82
C ALA A 160 -7.93 -33.07 -2.06
N LEU A 161 -6.77 -33.01 -2.73
CA LEU A 161 -5.50 -33.54 -2.21
C LEU A 161 -4.42 -32.46 -1.99
N LEU A 162 -4.66 -31.20 -2.36
CA LEU A 162 -3.68 -30.15 -2.06
C LEU A 162 -3.89 -29.64 -0.64
N PRO A 163 -2.87 -29.74 0.23
CA PRO A 163 -2.98 -29.26 1.60
C PRO A 163 -2.95 -27.73 1.64
N ARG A 164 -3.43 -27.17 2.75
CA ARG A 164 -3.14 -25.78 3.07
C ARG A 164 -1.66 -25.66 3.41
N ILE A 165 -0.96 -24.76 2.74
CA ILE A 165 0.49 -24.55 2.94
C ILE A 165 0.78 -23.19 3.57
N ARG A 166 1.88 -23.11 4.31
CA ARG A 166 2.44 -21.83 4.76
C ARG A 166 3.56 -21.43 3.80
N ILE A 167 3.38 -20.31 3.11
CA ILE A 167 4.37 -19.78 2.16
C ILE A 167 5.66 -19.42 2.92
N ARG A 168 6.78 -19.92 2.40
CA ARG A 168 8.15 -19.72 2.90
C ARG A 168 9.14 -19.99 1.78
N GLU A 169 10.38 -19.56 1.97
CA GLU A 169 11.46 -19.79 1.01
C GLU A 169 11.62 -21.27 0.67
N VAL A 170 11.96 -21.55 -0.60
CA VAL A 170 12.25 -22.89 -1.12
C VAL A 170 13.45 -22.81 -2.05
N ARG A 171 14.41 -23.73 -1.89
CA ARG A 171 15.68 -23.72 -2.64
C ARG A 171 15.70 -24.67 -3.84
N THR A 172 14.72 -25.57 -3.91
CA THR A 172 14.67 -26.65 -4.89
C THR A 172 13.73 -26.27 -6.03
N ALA A 173 14.10 -26.52 -7.28
CA ALA A 173 13.21 -26.32 -8.42
C ALA A 173 12.18 -27.45 -8.61
N ILE A 174 12.40 -28.64 -8.00
CA ILE A 174 11.52 -29.81 -8.14
C ILE A 174 11.10 -30.26 -6.74
N GLY A 175 9.81 -30.13 -6.44
CA GLY A 175 9.24 -30.62 -5.19
C GLY A 175 9.17 -32.15 -5.13
N LYS A 176 9.48 -32.73 -3.97
CA LYS A 176 9.40 -34.18 -3.69
C LYS A 176 8.23 -34.55 -2.77
N SER A 177 7.39 -33.57 -2.44
CA SER A 177 6.08 -33.75 -1.82
C SER A 177 5.09 -32.75 -2.43
N THR A 178 3.79 -32.97 -2.25
CA THR A 178 2.74 -32.04 -2.70
C THR A 178 2.94 -30.65 -2.12
N GLU A 179 3.23 -30.54 -0.81
CA GLU A 179 3.53 -29.26 -0.16
C GLU A 179 4.74 -28.57 -0.81
N GLN A 180 5.83 -29.31 -1.02
CA GLN A 180 7.03 -28.75 -1.63
C GLN A 180 6.78 -28.31 -3.08
N ALA A 181 6.04 -29.09 -3.86
CA ALA A 181 5.69 -28.74 -5.24
C ALA A 181 4.83 -27.47 -5.31
N MET A 182 3.86 -27.31 -4.40
CA MET A 182 3.08 -26.08 -4.28
C MET A 182 3.94 -24.89 -3.86
N LEU A 183 4.87 -25.07 -2.91
CA LEU A 183 5.81 -24.02 -2.50
C LEU A 183 6.71 -23.56 -3.65
N VAL A 184 7.21 -24.49 -4.46
CA VAL A 184 8.00 -24.18 -5.67
C VAL A 184 7.22 -23.28 -6.62
N GLY A 185 5.97 -23.63 -6.91
CA GLY A 185 5.10 -22.81 -7.76
C GLY A 185 4.82 -21.44 -7.15
N ALA A 186 4.52 -21.39 -5.84
CA ALA A 186 4.18 -20.16 -5.14
C ALA A 186 5.35 -19.18 -5.01
N VAL A 187 6.60 -19.66 -4.91
CA VAL A 187 7.78 -18.79 -4.74
C VAL A 187 8.48 -18.55 -6.06
N HIS A 188 9.01 -19.60 -6.71
CA HIS A 188 9.78 -19.44 -7.95
C HIS A 188 8.87 -19.04 -9.13
N GLY A 189 7.68 -19.64 -9.22
CA GLY A 189 6.71 -19.27 -10.24
C GLY A 189 6.29 -17.81 -10.12
N TYR A 190 6.12 -17.31 -8.90
CA TYR A 190 5.76 -15.92 -8.68
C TYR A 190 6.91 -14.95 -8.93
N ARG A 191 8.15 -15.29 -8.56
CA ARG A 191 9.34 -14.55 -8.99
C ARG A 191 9.41 -14.43 -10.51
N GLY A 192 9.09 -15.52 -11.23
CA GLY A 192 8.97 -15.51 -12.69
C GLY A 192 7.89 -14.58 -13.21
N LEU A 193 6.69 -14.62 -12.62
CA LEU A 193 5.58 -13.73 -12.95
C LEU A 193 5.99 -12.25 -12.77
N ILE A 194 6.56 -11.89 -11.62
CA ILE A 194 6.97 -10.50 -11.36
C ILE A 194 8.07 -10.06 -12.33
N ARG A 195 9.07 -10.91 -12.58
CA ARG A 195 10.15 -10.63 -13.54
C ARG A 195 9.61 -10.29 -14.92
N GLU A 196 8.72 -11.13 -15.44
CA GLU A 196 8.14 -10.96 -16.78
C GLU A 196 7.35 -9.65 -16.86
N LEU A 197 6.51 -9.37 -15.85
CA LEU A 197 5.72 -8.14 -15.83
C LEU A 197 6.60 -6.87 -15.74
N ILE A 198 7.68 -6.88 -14.94
CA ILE A 198 8.65 -5.77 -14.92
C ILE A 198 9.32 -5.62 -16.29
N GLY A 199 9.67 -6.73 -16.95
CA GLY A 199 10.21 -6.72 -18.31
C GLY A 199 9.27 -6.05 -19.31
N LYS A 200 7.98 -6.41 -19.28
CA LYS A 200 6.94 -5.78 -20.11
C LYS A 200 6.78 -4.29 -19.82
N LEU A 201 6.79 -3.88 -18.54
CA LEU A 201 6.71 -2.47 -18.16
C LEU A 201 7.91 -1.66 -18.67
N LYS A 202 9.12 -2.20 -18.60
CA LYS A 202 10.32 -1.54 -19.14
C LYS A 202 10.20 -1.29 -20.64
N ALA A 203 9.71 -2.29 -21.38
CA ALA A 203 9.49 -2.20 -22.82
C ALA A 203 8.39 -1.17 -23.15
N GLU A 204 7.24 -1.24 -22.47
CA GLU A 204 6.10 -0.33 -22.67
C GLU A 204 6.47 1.13 -22.39
N LEU A 205 7.24 1.38 -21.32
CA LEU A 205 7.72 2.71 -20.95
C LEU A 205 8.93 3.17 -21.77
N ASN A 206 9.42 2.34 -22.70
CA ASN A 206 10.64 2.56 -23.47
C ASN A 206 11.81 3.05 -22.60
N CYS A 207 12.05 2.37 -21.47
CA CYS A 207 13.08 2.75 -20.49
C CYS A 207 14.04 1.60 -20.19
N ARG A 208 15.34 1.91 -20.18
CA ARG A 208 16.38 0.90 -19.85
C ARG A 208 16.45 0.63 -18.35
N ARG A 209 16.22 1.67 -17.54
CA ARG A 209 16.23 1.60 -16.07
C ARG A 209 14.84 2.00 -15.55
N LEU A 210 14.23 1.08 -14.80
CA LEU A 210 12.99 1.28 -14.08
C LEU A 210 13.25 0.87 -12.63
N PRO A 211 13.39 1.82 -11.69
CA PRO A 211 13.38 1.50 -10.28
C PRO A 211 12.05 0.84 -9.91
N VAL A 212 12.12 -0.27 -9.17
CA VAL A 212 10.95 -1.01 -8.71
C VAL A 212 11.01 -1.18 -7.21
N ILE A 213 9.99 -0.71 -6.49
CA ILE A 213 9.91 -0.84 -5.03
C ILE A 213 8.92 -1.95 -4.72
N ALA A 214 9.29 -2.89 -3.86
CA ALA A 214 8.39 -3.89 -3.32
C ALA A 214 7.86 -3.46 -1.94
N THR A 215 6.57 -3.64 -1.69
CA THR A 215 5.94 -3.45 -0.38
C THR A 215 4.88 -4.53 -0.14
N GLY A 216 4.27 -4.57 1.05
CA GLY A 216 3.30 -5.61 1.41
C GLY A 216 3.93 -6.86 2.02
N GLY A 217 3.08 -7.80 2.44
CA GLY A 217 3.45 -8.86 3.39
C GLY A 217 4.43 -9.91 2.85
N TYR A 218 4.43 -10.15 1.54
CA TYR A 218 5.34 -11.10 0.89
C TYR A 218 6.49 -10.43 0.12
N ALA A 219 6.68 -9.12 0.28
CA ALA A 219 7.69 -8.36 -0.46
C ALA A 219 9.11 -8.87 -0.20
N GLU A 220 9.51 -9.02 1.05
CA GLU A 220 10.85 -9.47 1.42
C GLU A 220 11.16 -10.87 0.87
N LEU A 221 10.19 -11.79 0.98
CA LEU A 221 10.35 -13.16 0.49
C LEU A 221 10.53 -13.20 -1.03
N ILE A 222 9.73 -12.45 -1.78
CA ILE A 222 9.80 -12.51 -3.25
C ILE A 222 10.99 -11.71 -3.77
N ALA A 223 11.31 -10.57 -3.15
CA ALA A 223 12.42 -9.71 -3.56
C ALA A 223 13.81 -10.31 -3.28
N SER A 224 13.96 -11.23 -2.33
CA SER A 224 15.27 -11.79 -1.90
C SER A 224 16.12 -12.37 -3.03
N GLU A 225 15.49 -12.91 -4.08
CA GLU A 225 16.16 -13.48 -5.27
C GLU A 225 15.66 -12.86 -6.58
N LEU A 226 15.23 -11.59 -6.53
CA LEU A 226 14.67 -10.90 -7.68
C LEU A 226 15.39 -9.55 -7.91
N PRO A 227 16.49 -9.53 -8.68
CA PRO A 227 17.34 -8.33 -8.86
C PRO A 227 16.62 -7.18 -9.58
N GLU A 228 15.48 -7.44 -10.19
CA GLU A 228 14.61 -6.42 -10.76
C GLU A 228 13.97 -5.51 -9.69
N ILE A 229 13.85 -5.99 -8.45
CA ILE A 229 13.40 -5.18 -7.30
C ILE A 229 14.57 -4.33 -6.80
N THR A 230 14.41 -3.01 -6.85
CA THR A 230 15.42 -2.03 -6.42
C THR A 230 15.45 -1.84 -4.92
N ALA A 231 14.30 -1.91 -4.25
CA ALA A 231 14.20 -1.74 -2.80
C ALA A 231 12.94 -2.42 -2.25
N VAL A 232 12.99 -2.79 -0.97
CA VAL A 232 11.83 -3.25 -0.20
C VAL A 232 11.54 -2.23 0.89
N ASP A 233 10.28 -1.80 1.01
CA ASP A 233 9.86 -0.84 2.03
C ASP A 233 8.48 -1.19 2.58
N ALA A 234 8.43 -1.82 3.75
CA ALA A 234 7.18 -2.23 4.41
C ALA A 234 6.27 -1.07 4.84
N LEU A 235 6.79 0.17 4.86
CA LEU A 235 6.03 1.36 5.25
C LEU A 235 5.72 2.29 4.06
N LEU A 236 5.91 1.81 2.82
CA LEU A 236 5.79 2.62 1.60
C LEU A 236 4.44 3.35 1.53
N THR A 237 3.32 2.65 1.74
CA THR A 237 1.98 3.24 1.67
C THR A 237 1.82 4.34 2.70
N LEU A 238 2.22 4.11 3.96
CA LEU A 238 2.15 5.10 5.03
C LEU A 238 3.04 6.33 4.73
N LYS A 239 4.24 6.12 4.20
CA LYS A 239 5.13 7.21 3.73
C LYS A 239 4.48 8.01 2.61
N GLY A 240 3.75 7.34 1.71
CA GLY A 240 2.98 7.97 0.64
C GLY A 240 1.85 8.86 1.15
N ILE A 241 1.10 8.38 2.14
CA ILE A 241 0.02 9.13 2.78
C ILE A 241 0.57 10.37 3.47
N LEU A 242 1.62 10.21 4.29
CA LEU A 242 2.31 11.33 4.93
C LEU A 242 2.74 12.36 3.88
N ARG A 243 3.40 11.91 2.81
CA ARG A 243 3.93 12.81 1.79
C ARG A 243 2.81 13.55 1.05
N ALA A 244 1.73 12.86 0.70
CA ALA A 244 0.59 13.48 0.05
C ALA A 244 -0.09 14.53 0.96
N TRP A 245 -0.20 14.25 2.26
CA TRP A 245 -0.72 15.20 3.24
C TRP A 245 0.16 16.46 3.36
N GLU A 246 1.48 16.31 3.50
CA GLU A 246 2.41 17.46 3.57
C GLU A 246 2.30 18.38 2.35
N LEU A 247 2.23 17.78 1.16
CA LEU A 247 2.08 18.51 -0.10
C LEU A 247 0.70 19.15 -0.23
N HIS A 248 -0.31 18.62 0.46
CA HIS A 248 -1.64 19.23 0.51
C HIS A 248 -1.65 20.48 1.39
N GLN A 249 -0.97 20.44 2.53
CA GLN A 249 -0.93 21.54 3.51
C GLN A 249 -0.13 22.75 3.03
N THR A 250 0.86 22.55 2.14
CA THR A 250 1.76 23.60 1.64
C THR A 250 1.16 24.50 0.55
N ARG A 251 -0.15 24.41 0.28
CA ARG A 251 -0.84 25.36 -0.60
C ARG A 251 -0.86 26.77 -0.01
N PRO A 252 -0.38 27.80 -0.73
CA PRO A 252 -0.69 29.19 -0.41
C PRO A 252 -2.19 29.39 -0.66
N GLY A 253 -3.00 29.54 0.40
CA GLY A 253 -4.43 29.88 0.25
C GLY A 253 -5.38 29.44 1.37
N LEU A 254 -4.95 28.60 2.32
CA LEU A 254 -5.79 28.16 3.45
C LEU A 254 -5.06 28.32 4.80
N ARG A 255 -4.47 29.49 5.04
CA ARG A 255 -4.38 29.99 6.43
C ARG A 255 -5.73 30.61 6.74
N VAL A 256 -6.53 29.90 7.55
CA VAL A 256 -7.67 30.52 8.24
C VAL A 256 -7.12 31.74 8.95
N ARG A 257 -7.60 32.94 8.56
CA ARG A 257 -7.36 34.15 9.33
C ARG A 257 -8.05 33.96 10.69
N THR A 258 -7.31 33.52 11.69
CA THR A 258 -7.59 33.93 13.07
C THR A 258 -7.06 35.34 13.23
N GLY A 259 -7.85 36.32 12.80
CA GLY A 259 -7.83 37.69 13.30
C GLY A 259 -9.21 37.93 13.90
N GLN A 260 -9.33 38.02 15.23
CA GLN A 260 -9.40 39.32 15.90
C GLN A 260 -10.35 40.28 15.17
N LEU A 261 -11.59 40.30 15.65
CA LEU A 261 -12.31 41.48 16.14
C LEU A 261 -13.40 40.99 17.11
#